data_AF-A0A2L2M1E9-F1
#
_entry.id   AF-A0A2L2M1E9-F1
#
_cell.length_a   1.000
_cell.length_b   1.000
_cell.length_c   1.000
_cell.angle_alpha   90.00
_cell.angle_beta   90.00
_cell.angle_gamma   90.00
#
_symmetry.space_group_name_H-M   'P 1'
#
loop_
_entity.id
_entity.type
_entity.pdbx_description
1 polymer ?
#
loop_
_entity_poly.entity_id
_entity_poly.type
_entity_poly.pdbx_seq_one_letter_code
_entity_poly.pdbx_strand_id
1 'polypeptide(L)'
;MLYHTELLRDSTSFSTIQVTALQFGRQIYKAMLSYMQPEDGLEYQTTAPEYPAAEQLQTEQCYKQNKERRIARLFLFKPLKIKQEYVTLALGKCHRHFSIMDG
;
A
#
# COMPACT_ATOMS: atom_id res chain seq x y z
N MET A 1 0.97 -10.49 -5.37
CA MET A 1 1.26 -9.14 -5.89
C MET A 1 2.58 -9.20 -6.62
N LEU A 2 2.64 -8.60 -7.81
CA LEU A 2 3.87 -8.46 -8.58
C LEU A 2 4.14 -6.97 -8.79
N TYR A 3 5.38 -6.54 -8.64
CA TYR A 3 5.80 -5.18 -8.95
C TYR A 3 6.80 -5.22 -10.09
N HIS A 4 6.43 -4.61 -11.21
CA HIS A 4 7.29 -4.47 -12.39
C HIS A 4 7.90 -3.09 -12.38
N THR A 5 9.22 -3.00 -12.53
CA THR A 5 9.97 -1.75 -12.45
C THR A 5 10.67 -1.45 -13.77
N GLU A 6 10.55 -0.22 -14.24
CA GLU A 6 11.17 0.25 -15.48
C GLU A 6 12.03 1.48 -15.16
N LEU A 7 13.30 1.46 -15.58
CA LEU A 7 14.18 2.62 -15.47
C LEU A 7 13.84 3.59 -16.61
N LEU A 8 13.33 4.77 -16.27
CA LEU A 8 12.94 5.79 -17.25
C LEU A 8 14.11 6.71 -17.60
N ARG A 9 14.92 7.05 -16.60
CA ARG A 9 16.08 7.92 -16.75
C ARG A 9 17.14 7.52 -15.75
N ASP A 10 18.39 7.54 -16.21
CA ASP A 10 19.55 7.42 -15.34
C ASP A 10 20.52 8.55 -15.67
N SER A 11 20.69 9.47 -14.72
CA SER A 11 21.61 10.62 -14.86
C SER A 11 22.47 10.70 -13.60
N THR A 12 23.59 11.42 -13.70
CA THR A 12 24.58 11.50 -12.61
C THR A 12 23.97 11.93 -11.27
N SER A 13 23.05 12.90 -11.28
CA SER A 13 22.42 13.41 -10.05
C SER A 13 21.10 12.71 -9.71
N PHE A 14 20.38 12.20 -10.71
CA PHE A 14 19.02 11.68 -10.51
C PHE A 14 18.72 10.43 -11.34
N SER A 15 18.05 9.47 -10.72
CA SER A 15 17.49 8.30 -11.42
C SER A 15 15.99 8.25 -11.22
N THR A 16 15.24 7.99 -12.28
CA THR A 16 13.77 7.97 -12.27
C THR A 16 13.28 6.59 -12.69
N ILE A 17 12.43 5.97 -11.87
CA ILE A 17 11.83 4.66 -12.16
C ILE A 17 10.31 4.76 -12.19
N GLN A 18 9.70 3.91 -13.01
CA GLN A 18 8.27 3.62 -12.96
C GLN A 18 8.06 2.27 -12.29
N VAL A 19 7.17 2.21 -11.29
CA VAL A 19 6.76 0.99 -10.62
C VAL A 19 5.30 0.71 -10.94
N THR A 20 5.03 -0.44 -11.51
CA THR A 20 3.70 -0.90 -11.87
C THR A 20 3.33 -2.09 -11.01
N ALA A 21 2.27 -1.97 -10.20
CA ALA A 21 1.76 -3.07 -9.40
C ALA A 21 0.73 -3.87 -10.20
N LEU A 22 0.96 -5.16 -10.30
CA LEU A 22 0.17 -6.13 -11.04
C LEU A 22 -0.46 -7.13 -10.06
N GLN A 23 -1.77 -7.32 -10.19
CA GLN A 23 -2.53 -8.33 -9.45
C GLN A 23 -3.37 -9.11 -10.46
N PHE A 24 -3.25 -10.45 -10.46
CA PHE A 24 -3.91 -11.31 -11.45
C PHE A 24 -3.65 -10.89 -12.92
N GLY A 25 -2.41 -10.46 -13.22
CA GLY A 25 -2.03 -9.96 -14.55
C GLY A 25 -2.63 -8.59 -14.92
N ARG A 26 -3.41 -7.96 -14.03
CA ARG A 26 -4.01 -6.64 -14.24
C ARG A 26 -3.23 -5.57 -13.46
N GLN A 27 -2.94 -4.46 -14.11
CA GLN A 27 -2.38 -3.29 -13.45
C GLN A 27 -3.42 -2.69 -12.50
N ILE A 28 -3.04 -2.55 -11.22
CA ILE A 28 -3.89 -1.94 -10.19
C ILE A 28 -3.35 -0.58 -9.73
N TYR A 29 -2.06 -0.34 -9.92
CA TYR A 29 -1.40 0.87 -9.46
C TYR A 29 -0.14 1.14 -10.30
N LYS A 30 0.19 2.42 -10.43
CA LYS A 30 1.42 2.90 -11.07
C LYS A 30 1.94 4.10 -10.30
N ALA A 31 3.24 4.12 -10.03
CA ALA A 31 3.95 5.24 -9.45
C ALA A 31 5.22 5.54 -10.24
N MET A 32 5.63 6.81 -10.20
CA MET A 32 6.96 7.24 -10.61
C MET A 32 7.72 7.68 -9.37
N LEU A 33 8.96 7.23 -9.24
CA LEU A 33 9.83 7.52 -8.11
C LEU A 33 11.11 8.15 -8.66
N SER A 34 11.56 9.21 -8.00
CA SER A 34 12.80 9.91 -8.32
C SER A 34 13.76 9.76 -7.14
N TYR A 35 14.97 9.31 -7.43
CA TYR A 35 16.05 9.17 -6.47
C TYR A 35 17.14 10.19 -6.81
N MET A 36 17.76 10.72 -5.76
CA MET A 36 18.87 11.65 -5.85
C MET A 36 19.91 11.22 -4.82
N GLN A 37 21.19 11.39 -5.12
CA GLN A 37 22.22 11.27 -4.09
C GLN A 37 22.08 12.43 -3.09
N PRO A 38 22.43 12.25 -1.81
CA PRO A 38 22.49 13.37 -0.88
C PRO A 38 23.48 14.43 -1.39
N GLU A 39 23.03 15.67 -1.49
CA GLU A 39 23.82 16.83 -1.91
C GLU A 39 23.54 17.99 -0.95
N ASP A 40 24.56 18.79 -0.63
CA ASP A 40 24.40 19.98 0.21
C ASP A 40 23.64 21.07 -0.55
N GLY A 41 22.72 21.76 0.13
CA GLY A 41 21.87 22.78 -0.46
C GLY A 41 21.38 23.82 0.53
N LEU A 42 20.42 24.63 0.09
CA LEU A 42 19.72 25.58 0.96
C LEU A 42 18.72 24.82 1.83
N GLU A 43 18.85 24.95 3.15
CA GLU A 43 17.96 24.34 4.13
C GLU A 43 16.97 25.37 4.68
N TYR A 44 15.69 25.20 4.37
CA TYR A 44 14.61 26.03 4.90
C TYR A 44 13.33 25.21 5.06
N GLN A 45 12.72 25.28 6.24
CA GLN A 45 11.43 24.66 6.55
C GLN A 45 10.55 25.65 7.32
N THR A 46 9.26 25.70 6.98
CA THR A 46 8.27 26.50 7.72
C THR A 46 8.07 25.94 9.13
N THR A 47 7.75 26.81 10.09
CA THR A 47 7.43 26.36 11.46
C THR A 47 6.20 25.46 11.47
N ALA A 48 6.25 24.38 12.26
CA ALA A 48 5.11 23.50 12.45
C ALA A 48 3.91 24.27 13.03
N PRO A 49 2.67 23.96 12.62
CA PRO A 49 1.47 24.54 13.24
C PRO A 49 1.33 24.07 14.70
N GLU A 50 0.51 24.77 15.48
CA GLU A 50 0.17 24.33 16.84
C GLU A 50 -0.86 23.20 16.79
N TYR A 51 -0.55 22.06 17.41
CA TYR A 51 -1.46 20.91 17.55
C TYR A 51 -1.19 20.16 18.86
N PRO A 52 -2.20 19.48 19.43
CA PRO A 52 -2.04 18.74 20.67
C PRO A 52 -1.02 17.59 20.53
N ALA A 53 -0.44 17.21 21.66
CA ALA A 53 0.47 16.07 21.72
C ALA A 53 -0.26 14.76 21.39
N ALA A 54 0.45 13.78 20.84
CA ALA A 54 -0.13 12.51 20.41
C ALA A 54 -0.83 11.77 21.56
N GLU A 55 -0.31 11.88 22.78
CA GLU A 55 -0.84 11.28 24.01
C GLU A 55 -2.20 11.88 24.42
N GLN A 56 -2.50 13.11 23.98
CA GLN A 56 -3.78 13.78 24.23
C GLN A 56 -4.85 13.38 23.21
N LEU A 57 -4.46 12.71 22.12
CA LEU A 57 -5.37 12.24 21.09
C LEU A 57 -5.85 10.83 21.40
N GLN A 58 -7.15 10.58 21.17
CA GLN A 58 -7.67 9.22 21.20
C GLN A 58 -7.19 8.44 19.98
N THR A 59 -6.95 7.14 20.15
CA THR A 59 -6.71 6.27 19.01
C THR A 59 -7.95 6.20 18.12
N GLU A 60 -7.72 6.03 16.82
CA GLU A 60 -8.78 5.92 15.82
C GLU A 60 -9.81 4.83 16.18
N GLN A 61 -9.31 3.69 16.68
CA GLN A 61 -10.13 2.57 17.14
C GLN A 61 -11.02 2.97 18.34
N CYS A 62 -10.46 3.62 19.36
CA CYS A 62 -11.22 4.07 20.52
C CYS A 62 -12.29 5.10 20.12
N TYR A 63 -11.93 6.03 19.23
CA TYR A 63 -12.84 7.04 18.72
C TYR A 63 -14.05 6.44 17.97
N LYS A 64 -13.82 5.46 17.10
CA LYS A 64 -14.88 4.72 16.40
C LYS A 64 -15.82 4.01 17.37
N GLN A 65 -15.27 3.25 18.33
CA GLN A 65 -16.06 2.52 19.32
C GLN A 65 -16.94 3.46 20.16
N ASN A 66 -16.41 4.62 20.55
CA ASN A 66 -17.15 5.64 21.29
C ASN A 66 -18.31 6.24 20.47
N LYS A 67 -18.16 6.35 19.14
CA LYS A 67 -19.21 6.86 18.23
C LYS A 67 -20.25 5.81 17.84
N GLU A 68 -19.86 4.56 17.60
CA GLU A 68 -20.78 3.46 17.27
C GLU A 68 -21.82 3.25 18.37
N ARG A 69 -21.43 3.42 19.64
CA ARG A 69 -22.35 3.41 20.79
C ARG A 69 -23.44 4.49 20.71
N ARG A 70 -23.22 5.59 19.97
CA ARG A 70 -24.19 6.69 19.81
C ARG A 70 -25.09 6.56 18.58
N ILE A 71 -24.73 5.76 17.57
CA ILE A 71 -25.45 5.64 16.28
C ILE A 71 -25.91 4.20 16.05
N ALA A 72 -26.63 3.62 17.01
CA ALA A 72 -27.22 2.29 16.84
C ALA A 72 -28.54 2.26 16.07
N ARG A 73 -29.03 3.38 15.47
CA ARG A 73 -30.37 3.39 14.85
C ARG A 73 -30.55 3.94 13.44
N LEU A 74 -29.63 4.68 12.82
CA LEU A 74 -30.00 5.38 11.57
C LEU A 74 -29.21 5.11 10.30
N PHE A 75 -28.00 4.55 10.31
CA PHE A 75 -27.35 4.21 9.05
C PHE A 75 -26.67 2.86 9.13
N LEU A 76 -27.36 1.89 8.52
CA LEU A 76 -26.84 0.62 8.04
C LEU A 76 -25.58 0.91 7.21
N PHE A 77 -24.42 0.91 7.87
CA PHE A 77 -23.14 0.67 7.22
C PHE A 77 -23.28 -0.68 6.52
N LYS A 78 -23.78 -0.69 5.29
CA LYS A 78 -23.63 -1.83 4.40
C LYS A 78 -22.11 -2.03 4.33
N PRO A 79 -21.57 -3.15 4.83
CA PRO A 79 -20.17 -3.42 4.62
C PRO A 79 -19.96 -3.40 3.11
N LEU A 80 -19.04 -2.56 2.63
CA LEU A 80 -18.54 -2.68 1.28
C LEU A 80 -18.09 -4.14 1.14
N LYS A 81 -18.79 -4.92 0.32
CA LYS A 81 -18.40 -6.30 0.00
C LYS A 81 -17.14 -6.22 -0.84
N ILE A 82 -16.01 -5.98 -0.19
CA ILE A 82 -14.69 -6.11 -0.80
C ILE A 82 -14.49 -7.61 -0.96
N LYS A 83 -14.51 -8.10 -2.21
CA LYS A 83 -14.09 -9.47 -2.51
C LYS A 83 -12.59 -9.55 -2.22
N GLN A 84 -12.24 -9.96 -1.01
CA GLN A 84 -10.85 -10.27 -0.65
C GLN A 84 -10.51 -11.64 -1.26
N GLU A 85 -10.11 -11.63 -2.53
CA GLU A 85 -9.51 -12.81 -3.16
C GLU A 85 -8.03 -12.85 -2.78
N TYR A 86 -7.73 -13.53 -1.68
CA TYR A 86 -6.36 -13.80 -1.29
C TYR A 86 -5.78 -14.88 -2.21
N VAL A 87 -4.78 -14.54 -3.02
CA VAL A 87 -4.00 -15.52 -3.76
C VAL A 87 -3.14 -16.29 -2.77
N THR A 88 -3.44 -17.57 -2.57
CA THR A 88 -2.63 -18.47 -1.75
C THR A 88 -1.29 -18.69 -2.44
N LEU A 89 -0.24 -18.02 -1.98
CA LEU A 89 1.13 -18.32 -2.38
C LEU A 89 1.55 -19.60 -1.67
N ALA A 90 1.52 -20.72 -2.39
CA ALA A 90 2.01 -22.01 -1.91
C ALA A 90 3.52 -21.93 -1.65
N LEU A 91 3.89 -21.86 -0.36
CA LEU A 91 5.25 -22.07 0.10
C LEU A 91 5.61 -23.57 -0.01
N GLY A 92 6.55 -23.87 -0.91
CA GLY A 92 7.70 -24.73 -0.62
C GLY A 92 7.54 -26.27 -0.56
N LYS A 93 8.02 -26.91 -1.65
CA LYS A 93 8.82 -28.17 -1.74
C LYS A 93 8.27 -29.47 -1.10
N CYS A 94 8.05 -30.50 -1.94
CA CYS A 94 8.72 -31.82 -1.89
C CYS A 94 8.10 -32.77 -2.96
N HIS A 95 8.93 -33.58 -3.63
CA HIS A 95 8.53 -34.49 -4.72
C HIS A 95 7.40 -35.48 -4.35
N ARG A 96 6.46 -35.71 -5.28
CA ARG A 96 6.08 -37.05 -5.81
C ARG A 96 5.07 -36.93 -6.96
N HIS A 97 5.47 -37.50 -8.10
CA HIS A 97 4.72 -38.02 -9.25
C HIS A 97 3.17 -37.99 -9.22
N PHE A 98 2.53 -37.49 -10.29
CA PHE A 98 1.40 -38.16 -10.96
C PHE A 98 1.15 -37.57 -12.37
N SER A 99 0.81 -38.44 -13.32
CA SER A 99 0.79 -38.19 -14.78
C SER A 99 -0.55 -37.69 -15.35
N ILE A 100 -0.43 -37.13 -16.57
CA ILE A 100 -1.36 -36.79 -17.67
C ILE A 100 -2.78 -37.40 -17.63
N MET A 101 -3.80 -36.60 -17.97
CA MET A 101 -4.84 -36.98 -18.94
C MET A 101 -5.21 -35.77 -19.81
N ASP A 102 -4.96 -35.90 -21.11
CA ASP A 102 -5.56 -35.09 -22.17
C ASP A 102 -7.07 -35.36 -22.24
N GLY A 103 -7.83 -34.30 -22.52
CA GLY A 103 -9.26 -34.34 -22.83
C GLY A 103 -9.67 -33.06 -23.54
#